data_AF-A0A4V0HZW2-F1
#
_entry.id   AF-A0A4V0HZW2-F1
#
_cell.length_a   1.000
_cell.length_b   1.000
_cell.length_c   1.000
_cell.angle_alpha   90.00
_cell.angle_beta   90.00
_cell.angle_gamma   90.00
#
_symmetry.space_group_name_H-M   'P 1'
#
loop_
_entity.id
_entity.type
_entity.pdbx_description
1 polymer ?
#
loop_
_entity_poly.entity_id
_entity_poly.type
_entity_poly.pdbx_seq_one_letter_code
_entity_poly.pdbx_strand_id
1 'polypeptide(L)'
;MAGFLVCLALGVAFVLVVVRDIAAFREHFPPISDAEFLARCKPGTNPEVALKVRRIVADHFAVEYERIHPDTSFVDDLGAD
;
A
#
# COMPACT_ATOMS: atom_id res chain seq x y z
N MET A 1 -21.81 31.69 -3.05
CA MET A 1 -22.20 30.59 -2.15
C MET A 1 -22.30 29.24 -2.87
N ALA A 2 -23.00 29.13 -4.01
CA ALA A 2 -23.13 27.87 -4.74
C ALA A 2 -21.78 27.23 -5.18
N GLY A 3 -20.84 28.01 -5.73
CA GLY A 3 -19.53 27.49 -6.15
C GLY A 3 -18.70 26.89 -5.01
N PHE A 4 -18.75 27.50 -3.82
CA PHE A 4 -18.07 26.98 -2.63
C PHE A 4 -18.66 25.64 -2.17
N LEU A 5 -19.98 25.51 -2.20
CA LEU A 5 -20.67 24.26 -1.86
C LEU A 5 -20.33 23.14 -2.86
N VAL A 6 -20.22 23.46 -4.14
CA VAL A 6 -19.80 22.50 -5.18
C VAL A 6 -18.35 22.05 -4.96
N CYS A 7 -17.42 22.98 -4.70
CA CYS A 7 -16.02 22.61 -4.41
C CYS A 7 -15.90 21.73 -3.17
N LEU A 8 -16.64 22.04 -2.09
CA LEU A 8 -16.69 21.20 -0.91
C LEU A 8 -17.23 19.81 -1.21
N ALA A 9 -18.32 19.71 -1.98
CA ALA A 9 -18.90 18.42 -2.35
C ALA A 9 -17.92 17.55 -3.16
N LEU A 10 -17.19 18.14 -4.12
CA LEU A 10 -16.17 17.45 -4.89
C LEU A 10 -14.99 17.00 -4.03
N GLY A 11 -14.51 17.86 -3.12
CA GLY A 11 -13.45 17.50 -2.18
C GLY A 11 -13.85 16.35 -1.27
N VAL A 12 -15.06 16.38 -0.71
CA VAL A 12 -15.60 15.29 0.11
C VAL A 12 -15.74 14.01 -0.70
N ALA A 13 -16.28 14.06 -1.92
CA ALA A 13 -16.41 12.89 -2.78
C ALA A 13 -15.04 12.27 -3.10
N PHE A 14 -14.03 13.10 -3.41
CA PHE A 14 -12.67 12.64 -3.64
C PHE A 14 -12.07 11.96 -2.40
N VAL A 15 -12.20 12.57 -1.22
CA VAL A 15 -11.74 11.98 0.04
C VAL A 15 -12.44 10.64 0.30
N LEU A 16 -13.75 10.54 0.05
CA LEU A 16 -14.48 9.26 0.21
C LEU A 16 -13.95 8.18 -0.74
N VAL A 17 -13.63 8.52 -1.99
CA VAL A 17 -13.02 7.56 -2.93
C VAL A 17 -11.67 7.08 -2.42
N VAL A 18 -10.78 8.00 -2.03
CA VAL A 18 -9.45 7.65 -1.48
C VAL A 18 -9.54 6.80 -0.22
N VAL A 19 -10.46 7.13 0.71
CA VAL A 19 -10.65 6.35 1.95
C VAL A 19 -11.15 4.93 1.64
N ARG A 20 -12.03 4.77 0.65
CA ARG A 20 -12.52 3.44 0.25
C ARG A 20 -11.41 2.61 -0.39
N ASP A 21 -10.58 3.25 -1.21
CA ASP A 21 -9.44 2.61 -1.87
C ASP A 21 -8.40 2.12 -0.84
N ILE A 22 -8.03 2.98 0.12
CA ILE A 22 -7.16 2.60 1.24
C ILE A 22 -7.75 1.46 2.08
N ALA A 23 -9.07 1.45 2.30
CA ALA A 23 -9.73 0.38 3.02
C ALA A 23 -9.66 -0.95 2.25
N ALA A 24 -9.89 -0.93 0.94
CA ALA A 24 -9.77 -2.10 0.07
C ALA A 24 -8.33 -2.64 0.05
N PHE A 25 -7.33 -1.76 -0.05
CA PHE A 25 -5.92 -2.12 0.05
C PHE A 25 -5.61 -2.82 1.39
N ARG A 26 -6.10 -2.27 2.51
CA ARG A 26 -5.87 -2.84 3.85
C ARG A 26 -6.54 -4.19 4.07
N GLU A 27 -7.65 -4.45 3.39
CA GLU A 27 -8.32 -5.75 3.40
C GLU A 27 -7.55 -6.76 2.54
N HIS A 28 -7.03 -6.33 1.39
CA HIS A 28 -6.27 -7.19 0.48
C HIS A 28 -4.87 -7.55 1.03
N PHE A 29 -4.23 -6.60 1.71
CA PHE A 29 -2.89 -6.74 2.30
C PHE A 29 -2.96 -6.66 3.83
N PRO A 30 -3.37 -7.75 4.51
CA PRO A 30 -3.34 -7.83 5.97
C PRO A 30 -1.88 -7.82 6.47
N PRO A 31 -1.59 -7.30 7.67
CA PRO A 31 -0.22 -7.27 8.18
C PRO A 31 0.36 -8.68 8.33
N ILE A 32 1.57 -8.90 7.78
CA ILE A 32 2.32 -10.16 7.88
C ILE A 32 3.69 -9.97 8.52
N SER A 33 4.13 -10.99 9.25
CA SER A 33 5.45 -11.04 9.88
C SER A 33 6.58 -11.21 8.86
N ASP A 34 7.83 -10.99 9.29
CA ASP A 34 9.01 -11.23 8.44
C ASP A 34 9.14 -12.70 8.02
N ALA A 35 8.82 -13.63 8.92
CA ALA A 35 8.87 -15.05 8.63
C ALA A 35 7.86 -15.45 7.54
N GLU A 36 6.63 -14.92 7.61
CA GLU A 36 5.60 -15.16 6.61
C GLU A 36 5.92 -14.49 5.27
N PHE A 37 6.44 -13.26 5.31
CA PHE A 37 6.90 -12.56 4.11
C PHE A 37 7.97 -13.37 3.39
N LEU A 38 9.00 -13.83 4.11
CA LEU A 38 10.07 -14.65 3.55
C LEU A 38 9.58 -16.01 3.07
N ALA A 39 8.61 -16.62 3.74
CA ALA A 39 8.00 -17.88 3.30
C ALA A 39 7.23 -17.74 1.97
N ARG A 40 6.73 -16.54 1.66
CA ARG A 40 6.07 -16.23 0.39
C ARG A 40 7.04 -15.80 -0.71
N CYS A 41 8.28 -15.46 -0.38
CA CYS A 41 9.30 -15.14 -1.36
C CYS A 41 9.68 -16.37 -2.21
N LYS A 42 10.16 -16.11 -3.43
CA LYS A 42 10.64 -17.17 -4.32
C LYS A 42 11.81 -17.95 -3.68
N PRO A 43 11.89 -19.28 -3.85
CA PRO A 43 13.04 -20.06 -3.39
C PRO A 43 14.36 -19.51 -3.94
N GLY A 44 15.37 -19.38 -3.07
CA GLY A 44 16.67 -18.81 -3.41
C GLY A 44 16.76 -17.28 -3.26
N THR A 45 15.67 -16.60 -2.89
CA THR A 45 15.72 -15.19 -2.49
C THR A 45 16.57 -15.03 -1.23
N ASN A 46 17.53 -14.11 -1.26
CA ASN A 46 18.33 -13.77 -0.09
C ASN A 46 17.44 -13.05 0.96
N PRO A 47 17.33 -13.57 2.19
CA PRO A 47 16.42 -13.02 3.20
C PRO A 47 16.78 -11.60 3.63
N GLU A 48 18.07 -11.28 3.78
CA GLU A 48 18.52 -9.94 4.17
C GLU A 48 18.18 -8.91 3.10
N VAL A 49 18.39 -9.25 1.83
CA VAL A 49 18.03 -8.38 0.71
C VAL A 49 16.51 -8.19 0.65
N ALA A 50 15.74 -9.25 0.82
CA ALA A 50 14.28 -9.19 0.77
C ALA A 50 13.70 -8.28 1.86
N LEU A 51 14.14 -8.43 3.10
CA LEU A 51 13.70 -7.59 4.22
C LEU A 51 14.15 -6.13 4.06
N LYS A 52 15.35 -5.91 3.51
CA LYS A 52 15.84 -4.56 3.20
C LYS A 52 14.99 -3.89 2.12
N VAL A 53 14.68 -4.59 1.04
CA VAL A 53 13.78 -4.09 -0.01
C VAL A 53 12.39 -3.81 0.55
N ARG A 54 11.85 -4.72 1.36
CA ARG A 54 10.56 -4.54 2.05
C ARG A 54 10.52 -3.23 2.84
N ARG A 55 11.58 -2.93 3.60
CA ARG A 55 11.71 -1.67 4.35
C ARG A 55 11.76 -0.45 3.44
N ILE A 56 12.58 -0.49 2.38
CA ILE A 56 12.69 0.62 1.41
C ILE A 56 11.35 0.93 0.77
N VAL A 57 10.61 -0.11 0.35
CA VAL A 57 9.29 0.06 -0.27
C VAL A 57 8.30 0.66 0.73
N ALA A 58 8.23 0.13 1.95
CA ALA A 58 7.37 0.67 3.00
C ALA A 58 7.64 2.17 3.26
N ASP A 59 8.91 2.53 3.41
CA ASP A 59 9.32 3.91 3.68
C ASP A 59 9.06 4.84 2.49
N HIS A 60 9.32 4.38 1.26
CA HIS A 60 9.16 5.18 0.04
C HIS A 60 7.70 5.49 -0.28
N PHE A 61 6.82 4.50 -0.15
CA PHE A 61 5.39 4.63 -0.45
C PHE A 61 4.55 5.02 0.77
N ALA A 62 5.19 5.26 1.92
CA ALA A 62 4.52 5.58 3.19
C ALA A 62 3.45 4.54 3.59
N VAL A 63 3.74 3.26 3.35
CA VAL A 63 2.89 2.13 3.72
C VAL A 63 3.45 1.43 4.95
N GLU A 64 2.56 0.90 5.80
CA GLU A 64 2.95 0.10 6.97
C GLU A 64 3.84 -1.08 6.53
N TYR A 65 5.00 -1.25 7.19
CA TYR A 65 5.99 -2.28 6.83
C TYR A 65 5.40 -3.68 6.75
N GLU A 66 4.54 -4.02 7.70
CA GLU A 66 3.87 -5.30 7.80
C GLU A 66 2.90 -5.55 6.62
N ARG A 67 2.47 -4.51 5.91
CA ARG A 67 1.52 -4.61 4.77
C ARG A 67 2.19 -4.66 3.40
N ILE A 68 3.51 -4.56 3.33
CA ILE A 68 4.24 -4.84 2.09
C ILE A 68 4.36 -6.35 1.92
N HIS A 69 3.75 -6.87 0.85
CA HIS A 69 3.79 -8.28 0.51
C HIS A 69 4.66 -8.52 -0.75
N PRO A 70 5.17 -9.74 -0.96
CA PRO A 70 5.97 -10.04 -2.16
C PRO A 70 5.20 -9.94 -3.48
N ASP A 71 3.86 -9.99 -3.44
CA ASP A 71 2.96 -9.90 -4.58
C ASP A 71 2.34 -8.50 -4.77
N THR A 72 2.67 -7.54 -3.91
CA THR A 72 2.26 -6.13 -4.06
C THR A 72 2.83 -5.56 -5.37
N SER A 73 1.94 -5.13 -6.27
CA SER A 73 2.27 -4.42 -7.51
C SER A 73 2.71 -3.00 -7.21
N PHE A 74 3.88 -2.59 -7.70
CA PHE A 74 4.32 -1.21 -7.55
C PHE A 74 3.41 -0.22 -8.29
N VAL A 75 2.82 -0.63 -9.42
CA VAL A 75 1.97 0.25 -10.24
C VAL A 75 0.54 0.21 -9.75
N ASP A 76 -0.05 -0.97 -9.66
CA ASP A 76 -1.49 -1.10 -9.41
C ASP A 76 -1.85 -0.90 -7.94
N ASP A 77 -0.98 -1.33 -7.01
CA ASP A 77 -1.27 -1.26 -5.57
C ASP A 77 -0.59 -0.06 -4.89
N LEU A 78 0.59 0.35 -5.36
CA LEU A 78 1.37 1.45 -4.75
C LEU A 78 1.39 2.73 -5.61
N GLY A 79 0.87 2.70 -6.83
CA GLY A 79 0.74 3.89 -7.68
C GLY A 79 2.07 4.48 -8.16
N ALA A 80 3.12 3.68 -8.33
CA ALA A 80 4.39 4.11 -8.91
C ALA A 80 4.22 4.49 -10.40
N ASP A 81 4.80 5.62 -10.82
CA ASP A 81 4.74 6.17 -12.18
C ASP A 81 6.05 6.05 -12.99
#